data_AF-A0A5N4C1P6-F1
#
_entry.id   AF-A0A5N4C1P6-F1
#
_cell.length_a   1.000
_cell.length_b   1.000
_cell.length_c   1.000
_cell.angle_alpha   90.00
_cell.angle_beta   90.00
_cell.angle_gamma   90.00
#
_symmetry.space_group_name_H-M   'P 1'
#
loop_
_entity.id
_entity.type
_entity.pdbx_description
1 polymer ?
#
loop_
_entity_poly.entity_id
_entity_poly.type
_entity_poly.pdbx_seq_one_letter_code
_entity_poly.pdbx_strand_id
1 'polypeptide(L)'
;MALKPEDLSGGFQHGKVVAFINEKMARHAKGPEFYLENTSLSWEEVEAKLNAILEDTEVSSEAKEACAWGSLALGMRFAHRQNQLNECRVQCLHDFTRLQKSAAQALASDLKLLTAQREVERKEAAAQLRLAQASLAEMRKERDLLRWKLLHAVRLLFLVPALPPGQVSILPISLQEWVAEGPGLATATGAGTGAGEVEEKAEATATSATASGTTGGGGGRQKDAESAEAVEELSGDLLQLLGAVDQKNYTSGGKREGELRSEI
;
A
#
# COMPACT_ATOMS: atom_id res chain seq x y z
N MET A 1 5.09 52.42 -2.84
CA MET A 1 4.86 51.88 -1.49
C MET A 1 5.62 50.57 -1.35
N ALA A 2 6.19 50.31 -0.17
CA ALA A 2 6.99 49.10 0.07
C ALA A 2 6.10 47.85 0.24
N LEU A 3 5.01 47.98 1.01
CA LEU A 3 3.99 46.93 1.13
C LEU A 3 2.89 47.14 0.11
N LYS A 4 2.40 46.06 -0.49
CA LYS A 4 1.24 46.08 -1.37
C LYS A 4 0.03 45.53 -0.59
N PRO A 5 -1.12 46.21 -0.58
CA PRO A 5 -2.30 45.74 0.14
C PRO A 5 -2.88 44.44 -0.45
N GLU A 6 -2.62 44.17 -1.73
CA GLU A 6 -3.04 42.95 -2.43
C GLU A 6 -2.05 41.78 -2.28
N ASP A 7 -0.89 42.03 -1.66
CA ASP A 7 0.13 41.01 -1.48
C ASP A 7 -0.18 40.16 -0.26
N LEU A 8 -0.78 38.99 -0.52
CA LEU A 8 -1.10 37.99 0.49
C LEU A 8 0.15 37.45 1.20
N SER A 9 1.35 37.62 0.64
CA SER A 9 2.58 37.16 1.27
C SER A 9 3.00 38.00 2.49
N GLY A 10 2.45 39.21 2.65
CA GLY A 10 2.79 40.11 3.76
C GLY A 10 2.21 39.71 5.13
N GLY A 11 1.27 38.75 5.18
CA GLY A 11 0.66 38.29 6.43
C GLY A 11 -0.37 39.25 7.05
N PHE A 12 -0.55 40.43 6.48
CA PHE A 12 -1.57 41.39 6.91
C PHE A 12 -2.90 41.11 6.19
N GLN A 13 -3.97 40.95 6.96
CA GLN A 13 -5.31 40.68 6.42
C GLN A 13 -6.09 41.98 6.09
N HIS A 14 -5.65 43.11 6.62
CA HIS A 14 -6.41 44.37 6.57
C HIS A 14 -5.64 45.45 5.82
N GLY A 15 -6.14 45.87 4.66
CA GLY A 15 -5.51 46.91 3.83
C GLY A 15 -5.32 48.25 4.55
N LYS A 16 -6.19 48.61 5.51
CA LYS A 16 -6.03 49.80 6.36
C LYS A 16 -4.77 49.74 7.23
N VAL A 17 -4.44 48.56 7.75
CA VAL A 17 -3.22 48.34 8.55
C VAL A 17 -1.99 48.47 7.66
N VAL A 18 -2.04 47.88 6.46
CA VAL A 18 -0.96 47.98 5.47
C VAL A 18 -0.71 49.44 5.06
N ALA A 19 -1.77 50.22 4.82
CA ALA A 19 -1.65 51.63 4.50
C ALA A 19 -1.01 52.44 5.65
N PHE A 20 -1.44 52.20 6.90
CA PHE A 20 -0.87 52.85 8.07
C PHE A 20 0.61 52.52 8.28
N ILE A 21 0.99 51.24 8.15
CA ILE A 21 2.39 50.83 8.27
C ILE A 21 3.24 51.45 7.16
N ASN A 22 2.74 51.45 5.92
CA ASN A 22 3.42 52.13 4.80
C ASN A 22 3.60 53.64 5.08
N GLU A 23 2.58 54.32 5.62
CA GLU A 23 2.68 55.73 6.00
C GLU A 23 3.75 55.93 7.08
N LYS A 24 3.76 55.09 8.12
CA LYS A 24 4.73 55.15 9.21
C LYS A 24 6.16 54.89 8.73
N MET A 25 6.37 53.91 7.86
CA MET A 25 7.66 53.67 7.22
C MET A 25 8.08 54.84 6.33
N ALA A 26 7.16 55.40 5.55
CA ALA A 26 7.45 56.47 4.58
C ALA A 26 7.83 57.81 5.24
N ARG A 27 7.76 57.93 6.56
CA ARG A 27 8.27 59.09 7.31
C ARG A 27 9.77 59.30 7.10
N HIS A 28 10.52 58.23 6.81
CA HIS A 28 11.94 58.32 6.49
C HIS A 28 12.32 57.36 5.35
N ALA A 29 13.19 57.78 4.43
CA ALA A 29 13.59 56.98 3.26
C ALA A 29 14.14 55.59 3.62
N LYS A 30 14.89 55.54 4.74
CA LYS A 30 15.45 54.30 5.29
C LYS A 30 14.39 53.24 5.66
N GLY A 31 13.14 53.61 5.96
CA GLY A 31 12.09 52.64 6.32
C GLY A 31 11.71 51.71 5.17
N PRO A 32 11.22 52.25 4.04
CA PRO A 32 10.95 51.48 2.83
C PRO A 32 12.17 50.75 2.28
N GLU A 33 13.35 51.38 2.30
CA GLU A 33 14.61 50.77 1.87
C GLU A 33 14.97 49.56 2.73
N PHE A 34 14.92 49.71 4.05
CA PHE A 34 15.17 48.62 4.99
C PHE A 34 14.22 47.44 4.75
N TYR A 35 12.92 47.68 4.51
CA TYR A 35 12.00 46.58 4.20
C TYR A 35 12.42 45.83 2.92
N LEU A 36 12.70 46.56 1.84
CA LEU A 36 13.01 45.97 0.53
C LEU A 36 14.34 45.21 0.55
N GLU A 37 15.38 45.79 1.14
CA GLU A 37 16.72 45.19 1.22
C GLU A 37 16.74 43.90 2.05
N ASN A 38 15.83 43.79 3.03
CA ASN A 38 15.81 42.68 3.98
C ASN A 38 14.69 41.67 3.69
N THR A 39 13.94 41.83 2.58
CA THR A 39 12.84 40.93 2.19
C THR A 39 13.31 39.48 1.94
N SER A 40 14.57 39.28 1.56
CA SER A 40 15.13 37.97 1.24
C SER A 40 15.95 37.34 2.36
N LEU A 41 16.16 38.07 3.46
CA LEU A 41 16.98 37.59 4.57
C LEU A 41 16.18 36.73 5.55
N SER A 42 16.89 35.97 6.37
CA SER A 42 16.31 35.29 7.51
C SER A 42 15.90 36.29 8.61
N TRP A 43 14.93 35.92 9.45
CA TRP A 43 14.49 36.79 10.55
C TRP A 43 15.64 37.16 11.49
N GLU A 44 16.54 36.22 11.78
CA GLU A 44 17.73 36.44 12.62
C GLU A 44 18.64 37.55 12.05
N GLU A 45 18.89 37.53 10.74
CA GLU A 45 19.70 38.56 10.08
C GLU A 45 19.00 39.94 10.07
N VAL A 46 17.67 39.96 9.89
CA VAL A 46 16.88 41.20 9.96
C VAL A 46 16.91 41.79 11.35
N GLU A 47 16.74 40.97 12.38
CA GLU A 47 16.79 41.38 13.78
C GLU A 47 18.18 41.91 14.17
N ALA A 48 19.25 41.23 13.74
CA ALA A 48 20.62 41.69 13.95
C ALA A 48 20.88 43.05 13.30
N LYS A 49 20.40 43.27 12.07
CA LYS A 49 20.52 44.57 11.39
C LYS A 49 19.69 45.66 12.06
N LEU A 50 18.48 45.35 12.53
CA LEU A 50 17.68 46.29 13.29
C LEU A 50 18.40 46.69 14.57
N ASN A 51 18.96 45.73 15.30
CA ASN A 51 19.71 45.99 16.52
C ASN A 51 20.91 46.93 16.25
N ALA A 52 21.67 46.68 15.18
CA ALA A 52 22.76 47.57 14.77
C ALA A 52 22.30 49.01 14.50
N ILE A 53 21.13 49.20 13.87
CA ILE A 53 20.55 50.53 13.62
C ILE A 53 20.08 51.20 14.92
N LEU A 54 19.60 50.42 15.89
CA LEU A 54 19.13 50.95 17.18
C LEU A 54 20.30 51.40 18.07
N GLU A 55 21.40 50.66 18.07
CA GLU A 55 22.63 50.98 18.81
C GLU A 55 23.39 52.18 18.20
N ASP A 56 23.23 52.43 16.90
CA ASP A 56 23.89 53.53 16.22
C ASP A 56 23.33 54.90 16.66
N THR A 57 24.15 55.69 17.37
CA THR A 57 23.79 57.04 17.83
C THR A 57 23.70 58.07 16.71
N GLU A 58 24.31 57.80 15.54
CA GLU A 58 24.28 58.70 14.38
C GLU A 58 22.94 58.62 13.63
N VAL A 59 22.17 57.55 13.82
CA VAL A 59 20.87 57.38 13.18
C VAL A 59 19.80 58.19 13.91
N SER A 60 19.07 59.02 13.16
CA SER A 60 17.97 59.82 13.71
C SER A 60 16.86 58.96 14.30
N SER A 61 16.17 59.48 15.33
CA SER A 61 15.03 58.79 15.95
C SER A 61 13.94 58.43 14.94
N GLU A 62 13.70 59.28 13.94
CA GLU A 62 12.70 59.05 12.89
C GLU A 62 13.12 57.91 11.95
N ALA A 63 14.41 57.81 11.61
CA ALA A 63 14.94 56.69 10.85
C ALA A 63 14.86 55.38 11.63
N LYS A 64 15.14 55.39 12.94
CA LYS A 64 14.97 54.23 13.82
C LYS A 64 13.51 53.77 13.88
N GLU A 65 12.56 54.69 14.05
CA GLU A 65 11.13 54.38 14.05
C GLU A 65 10.69 53.80 12.70
N ALA A 66 11.09 54.41 11.58
CA ALA A 66 10.77 53.93 10.24
C ALA A 66 11.33 52.52 9.97
N CYS A 67 12.55 52.22 10.43
CA CYS A 67 13.13 50.89 10.36
C CYS A 67 12.38 49.89 11.26
N ALA A 68 11.96 50.29 12.46
CA ALA A 68 11.17 49.42 13.34
C ALA A 68 9.83 49.01 12.71
N TRP A 69 9.14 49.92 12.03
CA TRP A 69 7.94 49.59 11.25
C TRP A 69 8.23 48.67 10.06
N GLY A 70 9.37 48.86 9.38
CA GLY A 70 9.85 47.95 8.33
C GLY A 70 10.13 46.54 8.86
N SER A 71 10.79 46.44 10.02
CA SER A 71 11.05 45.17 10.71
C SER A 71 9.77 44.48 11.18
N LEU A 72 8.78 45.23 11.69
CA LEU A 72 7.47 44.68 12.03
C LEU A 72 6.81 44.03 10.81
N ALA A 73 6.84 44.72 9.67
CA ALA A 73 6.28 44.19 8.44
C ALA A 73 7.01 42.93 7.95
N LEU A 74 8.35 42.90 8.03
CA LEU A 74 9.15 41.71 7.74
C LEU A 74 8.86 40.56 8.70
N GLY A 75 8.69 40.85 9.99
CA GLY A 75 8.37 39.86 11.02
C GLY A 75 7.01 39.21 10.79
N MET A 76 6.00 40.01 10.43
CA MET A 76 4.68 39.46 10.07
C MET A 76 4.72 38.61 8.81
N ARG A 77 5.48 39.02 7.79
CA ARG A 77 5.71 38.21 6.58
C ARG A 77 6.41 36.89 6.90
N PHE A 78 7.43 36.92 7.75
CA PHE A 78 8.15 35.72 8.18
C PHE A 78 7.24 34.78 8.98
N ALA A 79 6.52 35.29 9.96
CA ALA A 79 5.57 34.51 10.76
C ALA A 79 4.47 33.90 9.90
N HIS A 80 3.95 34.65 8.93
CA HIS A 80 2.94 34.16 8.00
C HIS A 80 3.47 33.04 7.11
N ARG A 81 4.66 33.22 6.50
CA ARG A 81 5.30 32.18 5.69
C ARG A 81 5.59 30.93 6.51
N GLN A 82 6.06 31.10 7.74
CA GLN A 82 6.34 29.98 8.64
C GLN A 82 5.06 29.21 9.00
N ASN A 83 3.96 29.93 9.23
CA ASN A 83 2.66 29.30 9.47
C ASN A 83 2.18 28.48 8.27
N GLN A 84 2.24 29.05 7.05
CA GLN A 84 1.86 28.32 5.84
C GLN A 84 2.69 27.04 5.64
N LEU A 85 4.01 27.14 5.82
CA LEU A 85 4.89 25.96 5.71
C LEU A 85 4.55 24.91 6.78
N ASN A 86 4.25 25.34 8.00
CA ASN A 86 3.88 24.43 9.08
C ASN A 86 2.53 23.74 8.81
N GLU A 87 1.53 24.47 8.31
CA GLU A 87 0.25 23.90 7.89
C GLU A 87 0.44 22.85 6.79
N CYS A 88 1.23 23.15 5.76
CA CYS A 88 1.57 22.20 4.71
C CYS A 88 2.28 20.95 5.26
N ARG A 89 3.24 21.11 6.18
CA ARG A 89 3.95 19.98 6.82
C ARG A 89 2.99 19.11 7.63
N VAL A 90 2.12 19.72 8.43
CA VAL A 90 1.12 19.00 9.23
C VAL A 90 0.16 18.24 8.32
N GLN A 91 -0.32 18.87 7.25
CA GLN A 91 -1.20 18.24 6.27
C GLN A 91 -0.52 17.05 5.60
N CYS A 92 0.73 17.21 5.13
CA CYS A 92 1.50 16.13 4.53
C CYS A 92 1.69 14.93 5.48
N LEU A 93 2.06 15.20 6.74
CA LEU A 93 2.23 14.14 7.74
C LEU A 93 0.92 13.38 8.00
N HIS A 94 -0.19 14.10 8.03
CA HIS A 94 -1.50 13.50 8.20
C HIS A 94 -1.87 12.59 7.01
N ASP A 95 -1.64 13.04 5.77
CA ASP A 95 -1.92 12.25 4.58
C ASP A 95 -1.02 11.02 4.45
N PHE A 96 0.27 11.16 4.81
CA PHE A 96 1.19 10.03 4.91
C PHE A 96 0.71 8.98 5.92
N THR A 97 0.29 9.43 7.10
CA THR A 97 -0.22 8.53 8.16
C THR A 97 -1.49 7.81 7.71
N ARG A 98 -2.39 8.52 7.00
CA ARG A 98 -3.60 7.94 6.43
C ARG A 98 -3.25 6.86 5.40
N LEU A 99 -2.31 7.13 4.50
CA LEU A 99 -1.84 6.16 3.51
C LEU A 99 -1.23 4.93 4.17
N GLN A 100 -0.34 5.14 5.15
CA GLN A 100 0.28 4.04 5.91
C GLN A 100 -0.77 3.18 6.60
N LYS A 101 -1.80 3.79 7.20
CA LYS A 101 -2.91 3.06 7.83
C LYS A 101 -3.69 2.23 6.82
N SER A 102 -4.02 2.79 5.65
CA SER A 102 -4.72 2.04 4.60
C SER A 102 -3.89 0.88 4.04
N ALA A 103 -2.59 1.09 3.83
CA ALA A 103 -1.69 0.06 3.34
C ALA A 103 -1.54 -1.08 4.36
N ALA A 104 -1.38 -0.75 5.65
CA ALA A 104 -1.33 -1.74 6.72
C ALA A 104 -2.64 -2.54 6.83
N GLN A 105 -3.80 -1.89 6.64
CA GLN A 105 -5.09 -2.56 6.63
C GLN A 105 -5.25 -3.50 5.43
N ALA A 106 -4.84 -3.09 4.23
CA ALA A 106 -4.85 -3.93 3.04
C ALA A 106 -3.94 -5.15 3.19
N LEU A 107 -2.71 -4.96 3.68
CA LEU A 107 -1.79 -6.07 3.97
C LEU A 107 -2.37 -7.02 5.03
N ALA A 108 -3.02 -6.49 6.06
CA ALA A 108 -3.66 -7.32 7.08
C ALA A 108 -4.84 -8.13 6.51
N SER A 109 -5.62 -7.60 5.56
CA SER A 109 -6.66 -8.39 4.88
C SER A 109 -6.07 -9.47 3.99
N ASP A 110 -5.01 -9.16 3.23
CA ASP A 110 -4.37 -10.11 2.33
C ASP A 110 -3.75 -11.27 3.11
N LEU A 111 -3.06 -10.98 4.23
CA LEU A 111 -2.50 -12.02 5.09
C LEU A 111 -3.59 -12.93 5.67
N LYS A 112 -4.76 -12.40 6.02
CA LYS A 112 -5.89 -13.21 6.48
C LYS A 112 -6.41 -14.11 5.36
N LEU A 113 -6.56 -13.57 4.15
CA LEU A 113 -6.99 -14.32 2.97
C LEU A 113 -6.02 -15.46 2.65
N LEU A 114 -4.72 -15.17 2.55
CA LEU A 114 -3.69 -16.17 2.28
C LEU A 114 -3.62 -17.24 3.38
N THR A 115 -3.80 -16.84 4.64
CA THR A 115 -3.83 -17.80 5.76
C THR A 115 -5.03 -18.74 5.65
N ALA A 116 -6.20 -18.21 5.31
CA ALA A 116 -7.41 -19.01 5.10
C ALA A 116 -7.25 -19.95 3.90
N GLN A 117 -6.72 -19.46 2.78
CA GLN A 117 -6.43 -20.28 1.60
C GLN A 117 -5.47 -21.42 1.94
N ARG A 118 -4.35 -21.11 2.58
CA ARG A 118 -3.36 -22.12 2.99
C ARG A 118 -3.97 -23.19 3.90
N GLU A 119 -4.92 -22.81 4.75
CA GLU A 119 -5.61 -23.77 5.62
C GLU A 119 -6.53 -24.73 4.86
N VAL A 120 -7.21 -24.24 3.83
CA VAL A 120 -8.01 -25.08 2.93
C VAL A 120 -7.09 -26.06 2.19
N GLU A 121 -6.02 -25.57 1.57
CA GLU A 121 -5.05 -26.39 0.84
C GLU A 121 -4.42 -27.46 1.74
N ARG A 122 -4.08 -27.12 2.99
CA ARG A 122 -3.59 -28.11 3.98
C ARG A 122 -4.63 -29.18 4.30
N LYS A 123 -5.89 -28.80 4.47
CA LYS A 123 -6.98 -29.75 4.76
C LYS A 123 -7.23 -30.70 3.59
N GLU A 124 -7.21 -30.18 2.37
CA GLU A 124 -7.36 -30.95 1.14
C GLU A 124 -6.21 -31.95 0.96
N ALA A 125 -4.97 -31.50 1.10
CA ALA A 125 -3.80 -32.38 1.03
C ALA A 125 -3.85 -33.47 2.12
N ALA A 126 -4.28 -33.13 3.34
CA ALA A 126 -4.46 -34.11 4.41
C ALA A 126 -5.58 -35.12 4.11
N ALA A 127 -6.67 -34.70 3.46
CA ALA A 127 -7.75 -35.59 3.03
C ALA A 127 -7.29 -36.54 1.92
N GLN A 128 -6.59 -36.03 0.91
CA GLN A 128 -6.01 -36.85 -0.17
C GLN A 128 -5.03 -37.88 0.36
N LEU A 129 -4.17 -37.49 1.31
CA LEU A 129 -3.24 -38.41 1.95
C LEU A 129 -3.97 -39.53 2.69
N ARG A 130 -5.04 -39.22 3.43
CA ARG A 130 -5.86 -40.24 4.11
C ARG A 130 -6.50 -41.21 3.14
N LEU A 131 -7.04 -40.71 2.02
CA LEU A 131 -7.62 -41.53 0.97
C LEU A 131 -6.57 -42.49 0.37
N ALA A 132 -5.39 -41.98 0.04
CA ALA A 132 -4.29 -42.80 -0.48
C ALA A 132 -3.80 -43.84 0.54
N GLN A 133 -3.75 -43.51 1.83
CA GLN A 133 -3.41 -44.47 2.88
C GLN A 133 -4.46 -45.58 2.99
N ALA A 134 -5.75 -45.24 2.88
CA ALA A 134 -6.82 -46.22 2.91
C ALA A 134 -6.77 -47.18 1.70
N SER A 135 -6.58 -46.64 0.49
CA SER A 135 -6.44 -47.48 -0.72
C SER A 135 -5.21 -48.38 -0.65
N LEU A 136 -4.07 -47.87 -0.16
CA LEU A 136 -2.88 -48.70 0.07
C LEU A 136 -3.13 -49.81 1.10
N ALA A 137 -3.92 -49.55 2.15
CA ALA A 137 -4.28 -50.57 3.11
C ALA A 137 -5.17 -51.66 2.50
N GLU A 138 -6.09 -51.30 1.61
CA GLU A 138 -6.93 -52.23 0.86
C GLU A 138 -6.10 -53.10 -0.10
N MET A 139 -5.27 -52.48 -0.93
CA MET A 139 -4.35 -53.20 -1.82
C MET A 139 -3.41 -54.15 -1.06
N ARG A 140 -2.97 -53.76 0.14
CA ARG A 140 -2.19 -54.65 1.02
C ARG A 140 -2.99 -55.90 1.42
N LYS A 141 -4.27 -55.74 1.80
CA LYS A 141 -5.15 -56.86 2.16
C LYS A 141 -5.39 -57.78 0.96
N GLU A 142 -5.66 -57.23 -0.22
CA GLU A 142 -5.82 -58.02 -1.45
C GLU A 142 -4.55 -58.80 -1.79
N ARG A 143 -3.39 -58.15 -1.70
CA ARG A 143 -2.08 -58.77 -1.90
C ARG A 143 -1.86 -59.91 -0.90
N ASP A 144 -2.21 -59.72 0.37
CA ASP A 144 -2.08 -60.75 1.40
C ASP A 144 -3.05 -61.93 1.18
N LEU A 145 -4.27 -61.64 0.72
CA LEU A 145 -5.25 -62.65 0.29
C LEU A 145 -4.72 -63.48 -0.89
N LEU A 146 -4.17 -62.83 -1.92
CA LEU A 146 -3.58 -63.50 -3.08
C LEU A 146 -2.38 -64.35 -2.68
N ARG A 147 -1.51 -63.85 -1.80
CA ARG A 147 -0.40 -64.63 -1.24
C ARG A 147 -0.89 -65.87 -0.50
N TRP A 148 -1.93 -65.74 0.32
CA TRP A 148 -2.52 -66.88 1.03
C TRP A 148 -3.08 -67.93 0.06
N LYS A 149 -3.84 -67.50 -0.96
CA LYS A 149 -4.37 -68.39 -2.01
C LYS A 149 -3.26 -69.13 -2.74
N LEU A 150 -2.17 -68.45 -3.10
CA LEU A 150 -1.02 -69.05 -3.78
C LEU A 150 -0.33 -70.10 -2.91
N LEU A 151 -0.08 -69.79 -1.63
CA LEU A 151 0.52 -70.74 -0.68
C LEU A 151 -0.36 -71.97 -0.48
N HIS A 152 -1.69 -71.79 -0.42
CA HIS A 152 -2.63 -72.91 -0.31
C HIS A 152 -2.60 -73.80 -1.55
N ALA A 153 -2.61 -73.21 -2.76
CA ALA A 153 -2.52 -73.95 -4.01
C ALA A 153 -1.20 -74.74 -4.12
N VAL A 154 -0.06 -74.13 -3.77
CA VAL A 154 1.25 -74.82 -3.76
C VAL A 154 1.27 -75.96 -2.74
N ARG A 155 0.66 -75.77 -1.55
CA ARG A 155 0.58 -76.82 -0.54
C ARG A 155 -0.30 -77.99 -0.96
N LEU A 156 -1.43 -77.72 -1.63
CA LEU A 156 -2.28 -78.77 -2.22
C LEU A 156 -1.53 -79.55 -3.30
N LEU A 157 -0.73 -78.87 -4.12
CA LEU A 157 0.11 -79.51 -5.14
C LEU A 157 1.15 -80.45 -4.53
N PHE A 158 1.72 -80.10 -3.37
CA PHE A 158 2.69 -80.91 -2.63
C PHE A 158 2.08 -82.08 -1.85
N LEU A 159 0.76 -82.10 -1.65
CA LEU A 159 0.04 -83.22 -1.00
C LEU A 159 -0.43 -84.28 -2.00
N VAL A 160 -0.20 -84.10 -3.30
CA VAL A 160 -0.40 -85.14 -4.31
C VAL A 160 0.74 -86.15 -4.18
N PRO A 161 0.48 -87.43 -3.82
CA PRO A 161 1.54 -88.42 -3.73
C PRO A 161 2.20 -88.61 -5.10
N ALA A 162 3.53 -88.61 -5.13
CA ALA A 162 4.33 -88.88 -6.31
C ALA A 162 3.94 -90.24 -6.91
N LEU A 163 3.26 -90.21 -8.06
CA LEU A 163 3.04 -91.40 -8.90
C LEU A 163 4.36 -91.72 -9.64
N PRO A 164 4.79 -92.99 -9.70
CA PRO A 164 6.13 -93.35 -10.18
C PRO A 164 6.31 -93.04 -11.68
N PRO A 165 7.55 -92.82 -12.14
CA PRO A 165 7.82 -92.33 -13.48
C PRO A 165 7.64 -93.46 -14.49
N GLY A 166 6.59 -93.36 -15.31
CA GLY A 166 6.35 -94.32 -16.37
C GLY A 166 4.97 -94.20 -16.98
N GLN A 167 4.73 -93.11 -17.72
CA GLN A 167 4.09 -93.11 -19.05
C GLN A 167 3.61 -91.70 -19.45
N VAL A 168 4.31 -91.16 -20.45
CA VAL A 168 3.87 -90.34 -21.60
C VAL A 168 2.54 -89.58 -21.48
N SER A 169 2.69 -88.25 -21.38
CA SER A 169 1.93 -87.18 -22.03
C SER A 169 0.43 -87.37 -22.27
N ILE A 170 -0.38 -86.89 -21.32
CA ILE A 170 -1.63 -86.18 -21.65
C ILE A 170 -1.77 -85.00 -20.67
N LEU A 171 -1.54 -83.78 -21.17
CA LEU A 171 -1.93 -82.54 -20.51
C LEU A 171 -3.47 -82.47 -20.39
N PRO A 172 -4.05 -82.08 -19.24
CA PRO A 172 -5.36 -81.48 -19.23
C PRO A 172 -5.25 -79.95 -19.15
N ILE A 173 -5.92 -79.38 -20.13
CA ILE A 173 -6.31 -77.99 -20.37
C ILE A 173 -6.85 -77.29 -19.11
N SER A 174 -6.39 -76.06 -18.84
CA SER A 174 -7.24 -74.85 -18.71
C SER A 174 -6.40 -73.63 -18.27
N LEU A 175 -5.66 -73.09 -19.23
CA LEU A 175 -5.26 -71.68 -19.22
C LEU A 175 -5.91 -71.04 -20.45
N GLN A 176 -7.22 -70.88 -20.40
CA GLN A 176 -7.93 -70.06 -21.36
C GLN A 176 -8.93 -69.22 -20.59
N GLU A 177 -8.63 -67.93 -20.57
CA GLU A 177 -9.55 -66.80 -20.64
C GLU A 177 -9.08 -65.67 -19.70
N TRP A 178 -8.44 -64.66 -20.30
CA TRP A 178 -8.60 -63.22 -20.03
C TRP A 178 -7.63 -62.46 -20.93
N VAL A 179 -8.07 -62.27 -22.18
CA VAL A 179 -7.57 -61.21 -23.06
C VAL A 179 -8.74 -60.25 -23.27
N ALA A 180 -8.44 -58.97 -23.05
CA ALA A 180 -9.15 -57.75 -23.45
C ALA A 180 -10.47 -57.43 -22.73
N GLU A 181 -10.45 -56.41 -21.86
CA GLU A 181 -10.80 -55.04 -22.27
C GLU A 181 -10.54 -54.05 -21.13
N GLY A 182 -9.78 -52.98 -21.42
CA GLY A 182 -9.81 -51.75 -20.65
C GLY A 182 -10.59 -50.71 -21.45
N PRO A 183 -11.49 -49.90 -20.86
CA PRO A 183 -12.13 -48.83 -21.60
C PRO A 183 -11.40 -47.50 -21.40
N GLY A 184 -10.95 -46.93 -22.52
CA GLY A 184 -10.48 -45.55 -22.63
C GLY A 184 -10.99 -44.89 -23.93
N LEU A 185 -11.97 -43.98 -23.74
CA LEU A 185 -12.21 -42.71 -24.44
C LEU A 185 -12.50 -42.62 -25.97
N ALA A 186 -13.71 -42.07 -26.25
CA ALA A 186 -14.10 -41.06 -27.27
C ALA A 186 -13.90 -41.38 -28.77
N THR A 187 -14.74 -41.00 -29.75
CA THR A 187 -15.48 -39.75 -29.96
C THR A 187 -16.45 -39.87 -31.18
N ALA A 188 -17.51 -39.06 -31.19
CA ALA A 188 -18.15 -38.37 -32.35
C ALA A 188 -18.88 -39.16 -33.47
N THR A 189 -20.19 -38.86 -33.67
CA THR A 189 -20.75 -37.98 -34.74
C THR A 189 -22.17 -38.43 -35.16
N GLY A 190 -23.13 -37.48 -35.20
CA GLY A 190 -24.04 -37.34 -36.37
C GLY A 190 -25.48 -37.88 -36.35
N ALA A 191 -26.41 -37.02 -35.92
CA ALA A 191 -27.68 -36.64 -36.58
C ALA A 191 -28.78 -37.65 -37.00
N GLY A 192 -30.04 -37.36 -36.61
CA GLY A 192 -31.23 -37.71 -37.42
C GLY A 192 -32.56 -37.97 -36.71
N THR A 193 -33.29 -36.89 -36.37
CA THR A 193 -34.74 -36.63 -36.61
C THR A 193 -35.87 -37.59 -36.16
N GLY A 194 -36.86 -37.01 -35.46
CA GLY A 194 -38.28 -37.44 -35.42
C GLY A 194 -38.90 -37.39 -34.01
N ALA A 195 -39.52 -36.29 -33.56
CA ALA A 195 -40.94 -35.90 -33.72
C ALA A 195 -41.90 -36.54 -32.69
N GLY A 196 -42.63 -35.70 -31.94
CA GLY A 196 -43.78 -36.10 -31.12
C GLY A 196 -43.98 -35.23 -29.87
N GLU A 197 -44.91 -34.28 -29.96
CA GLU A 197 -45.31 -33.28 -28.97
C GLU A 197 -46.20 -33.82 -27.83
N VAL A 198 -46.61 -32.89 -26.94
CA VAL A 198 -47.85 -32.76 -26.12
C VAL A 198 -47.49 -32.45 -24.66
N GLU A 199 -47.46 -31.17 -24.24
CA GLU A 199 -48.58 -30.32 -23.72
C GLU A 199 -48.60 -30.38 -22.17
N GLU A 200 -48.13 -29.34 -21.47
CA GLU A 200 -48.82 -28.13 -20.98
C GLU A 200 -49.46 -28.28 -19.58
N LYS A 201 -49.43 -27.15 -18.88
CA LYS A 201 -50.29 -26.64 -17.80
C LYS A 201 -49.65 -26.67 -16.41
N ALA A 202 -49.07 -25.57 -15.90
CA ALA A 202 -49.63 -24.24 -15.60
C ALA A 202 -50.57 -24.21 -14.39
N GLU A 203 -50.41 -23.12 -13.63
CA GLU A 203 -51.33 -22.45 -12.68
C GLU A 203 -50.64 -22.23 -11.31
N ALA A 204 -50.02 -21.06 -11.09
CA ALA A 204 -50.58 -19.79 -10.60
C ALA A 204 -50.74 -19.78 -9.06
N THR A 205 -50.68 -18.69 -8.29
CA THR A 205 -50.88 -17.26 -8.54
C THR A 205 -50.38 -16.48 -7.31
N ALA A 206 -50.06 -15.18 -7.51
CA ALA A 206 -50.44 -14.03 -6.65
C ALA A 206 -49.82 -13.89 -5.23
N THR A 207 -49.49 -12.71 -4.68
CA THR A 207 -49.30 -11.29 -5.08
C THR A 207 -48.62 -10.68 -3.83
N SER A 208 -47.77 -9.66 -3.86
CA SER A 208 -48.19 -8.25 -3.96
C SER A 208 -46.99 -7.31 -4.20
N ALA A 209 -47.21 -6.39 -5.14
CA ALA A 209 -46.45 -5.16 -5.41
C ALA A 209 -46.39 -4.23 -4.17
N THR A 210 -45.48 -3.27 -4.05
CA THR A 210 -45.28 -2.01 -4.81
C THR A 210 -44.07 -1.29 -4.19
N ALA A 211 -43.35 -0.31 -4.74
CA ALA A 211 -43.09 0.26 -6.05
C ALA A 211 -42.06 1.41 -5.80
N SER A 212 -41.51 1.97 -6.89
CA SER A 212 -40.76 3.25 -6.97
C SER A 212 -39.25 3.12 -6.79
N GLY A 213 -38.38 3.55 -7.70
CA GLY A 213 -38.52 4.22 -8.99
C GLY A 213 -37.11 4.60 -9.49
N THR A 214 -36.94 4.62 -10.83
CA THR A 214 -36.03 5.49 -11.65
C THR A 214 -34.59 5.72 -11.14
N THR A 215 -33.50 5.48 -11.88
CA THR A 215 -33.16 5.98 -13.23
C THR A 215 -31.73 5.52 -13.55
N GLY A 216 -31.43 5.27 -14.85
CA GLY A 216 -30.13 5.39 -15.55
C GLY A 216 -28.89 4.72 -14.94
N GLY A 217 -28.16 3.83 -15.61
CA GLY A 217 -27.75 3.87 -17.00
C GLY A 217 -26.23 4.00 -17.07
N GLY A 218 -25.57 3.09 -17.80
CA GLY A 218 -24.24 3.31 -18.38
C GLY A 218 -23.05 2.90 -17.52
N GLY A 219 -22.34 1.86 -17.97
CA GLY A 219 -21.12 1.36 -17.37
C GLY A 219 -19.86 2.16 -17.71
N GLY A 220 -18.72 1.63 -17.27
CA GLY A 220 -17.40 2.13 -17.65
C GLY A 220 -16.32 1.73 -16.66
N ARG A 221 -15.74 0.54 -16.88
CA ARG A 221 -14.61 0.01 -16.14
C ARG A 221 -13.30 0.63 -16.67
N GLN A 222 -12.57 1.29 -15.76
CA GLN A 222 -11.10 1.23 -15.59
C GLN A 222 -10.17 1.85 -16.65
N LYS A 223 -9.29 2.76 -16.18
CA LYS A 223 -7.91 2.89 -16.65
C LYS A 223 -7.06 3.61 -15.58
N ASP A 224 -6.57 2.81 -14.63
CA ASP A 224 -5.44 3.15 -13.76
C ASP A 224 -4.16 2.89 -14.55
N ALA A 225 -3.49 3.94 -15.02
CA ALA A 225 -2.15 3.82 -15.63
C ALA A 225 -1.31 5.12 -15.60
N GLU A 226 -1.74 6.17 -14.91
CA GLU A 226 -0.98 7.45 -14.82
C GLU A 226 -0.64 7.85 -13.37
N SER A 227 -0.91 7.00 -12.38
CA SER A 227 -0.74 7.34 -10.97
C SER A 227 0.66 7.07 -10.42
N ALA A 228 1.52 6.32 -11.12
CA ALA A 228 2.82 5.95 -10.59
C ALA A 228 3.88 7.05 -10.80
N GLU A 229 3.87 7.74 -11.95
CA GLU A 229 4.83 8.82 -12.22
C GLU A 229 4.52 10.08 -11.39
N ALA A 230 3.24 10.41 -11.16
CA ALA A 230 2.84 11.54 -10.33
C ALA A 230 3.16 11.36 -8.83
N VAL A 231 3.22 10.11 -8.35
CA VAL A 231 3.57 9.82 -6.95
C VAL A 231 5.08 9.90 -6.71
N GLU A 232 5.89 9.50 -7.70
CA GLU A 232 7.34 9.68 -7.67
C GLU A 232 7.71 11.18 -7.73
N GLU A 233 7.06 11.96 -8.60
CA GLU A 233 7.31 13.41 -8.72
C GLU A 233 6.95 14.17 -7.44
N LEU A 234 5.81 13.83 -6.80
CA LEU A 234 5.42 14.39 -5.49
C LEU A 234 6.36 13.96 -4.36
N SER A 235 6.91 12.74 -4.41
CA SER A 235 7.88 12.27 -3.42
C SER A 235 9.24 12.96 -3.58
N GLY A 236 9.65 13.24 -4.82
CA GLY A 236 10.84 14.01 -5.16
C GLY A 236 10.74 15.46 -4.70
N ASP A 237 9.61 16.11 -4.97
CA ASP A 237 9.32 17.49 -4.53
C ASP A 237 9.26 17.60 -3.01
N LEU A 238 8.67 16.61 -2.32
CA LEU A 238 8.61 16.57 -0.86
C LEU A 238 10.01 16.38 -0.25
N LEU A 239 10.83 15.49 -0.81
CA LEU A 239 12.21 15.25 -0.39
C LEU A 239 13.10 16.46 -0.68
N GLN A 240 12.84 17.21 -1.74
CA GLN A 240 13.58 18.44 -2.06
C GLN A 240 13.18 19.60 -1.15
N LEU A 241 11.90 19.67 -0.76
CA LEU A 241 11.40 20.64 0.23
C LEU A 241 11.91 20.34 1.65
N LEU A 242 12.06 19.07 2.01
CA LEU A 242 12.64 18.62 3.29
C LEU A 242 14.18 18.66 3.29
N GLY A 243 14.83 18.34 2.16
CA GLY A 243 16.28 18.32 2.01
C GLY A 243 16.92 19.70 1.88
N ALA A 244 16.16 20.73 1.51
CA ALA A 244 16.63 22.12 1.50
C ALA A 244 16.83 22.73 2.90
N VAL A 245 16.45 22.02 3.97
CA VAL A 245 16.50 22.51 5.36
C VAL A 245 17.76 22.09 6.12
N ASP A 246 18.66 21.28 5.55
CA ASP A 246 19.88 20.86 6.27
C ASP A 246 21.15 21.00 5.42
N GLN A 247 21.79 22.20 5.45
CA GLN A 247 23.27 22.29 5.44
C GLN A 247 23.87 23.68 5.71
N LYS A 248 23.45 24.45 6.72
CA LYS A 248 24.31 25.56 7.21
C LYS A 248 24.26 25.71 8.74
N ASN A 249 25.43 25.43 9.33
CA ASN A 249 25.93 25.92 10.62
C ASN A 249 25.47 25.20 11.90
N TYR A 250 26.15 24.09 12.20
CA TYR A 250 26.62 23.83 13.56
C TYR A 250 28.09 23.37 13.52
N THR A 251 28.99 24.32 13.23
CA THR A 251 30.40 24.24 13.65
C THR A 251 30.57 25.13 14.87
N SER A 252 30.38 24.57 16.07
CA SER A 252 30.87 25.18 17.30
C SER A 252 32.03 24.34 17.82
N GLY A 253 33.22 24.66 17.31
CA GLY A 253 34.48 24.37 17.97
C GLY A 253 34.99 25.68 18.57
N GLY A 254 35.08 25.77 19.89
CA GLY A 254 35.54 26.96 20.61
C GLY A 254 36.29 26.58 21.88
N LYS A 255 37.50 26.06 21.69
CA LYS A 255 38.53 25.86 22.71
C LYS A 255 38.76 27.18 23.47
N ARG A 256 38.47 27.22 24.77
CA ARG A 256 38.94 28.29 25.67
C ARG A 256 39.88 27.69 26.70
N GLU A 257 41.15 27.86 26.40
CA GLU A 257 42.27 27.90 27.32
C GLU A 257 42.01 29.01 28.35
N GLY A 258 42.20 28.69 29.61
CA GLY A 258 41.87 29.56 30.75
C GLY A 258 42.59 29.04 31.99
N GLU A 259 43.91 29.10 31.95
CA GLU A 259 44.78 29.02 33.11
C GLU A 259 44.72 30.38 33.85
N LEU A 260 44.43 30.37 35.16
CA LEU A 260 45.08 31.16 36.22
C LEU A 260 44.35 31.04 37.57
N ARG A 261 45.03 30.37 38.53
CA ARG A 261 45.17 30.61 39.99
C ARG A 261 43.96 30.95 40.88
N SER A 262 43.81 30.18 41.98
CA SER A 262 43.98 30.59 43.40
C SER A 262 43.84 29.33 44.30
N GLU A 263 44.84 28.97 45.11
CA GLU A 263 44.84 29.08 46.60
C GLU A 263 43.51 28.57 47.21
N ILE A 264 43.45 27.42 47.90
CA ILE A 264 44.12 26.96 49.14
C ILE A 264 44.14 25.43 49.16
#